data_AF-A0A381QPI2-F1
#
_entry.id   AF-A0A381QPI2-F1
#
_cell.length_a   1.000
_cell.length_b   1.000
_cell.length_c   1.000
_cell.angle_alpha   90.00
_cell.angle_beta   90.00
_cell.angle_gamma   90.00
#
_symmetry.space_group_name_H-M   'P 1'
#
loop_
_entity.id
_entity.type
_entity.pdbx_description
1 polymer ?
#
loop_
_entity_poly.entity_id
_entity_poly.type
_entity_poly.pdbx_seq_one_letter_code
_entity_poly.pdbx_strand_id
1 'polypeptide(L)'
;MMEDRPGPDPAKLAGQFDEWIRGETLVGRMLANLKTGRMPEVLAAVADGPDGGLAVPLVELWNGWERGTTAPLEVAEGLRDGGLPQLLADVGAEASGGV
;
A
#
# COMPACT_ATOMS: atom_id res chain seq x y z
N MET A 1 8.66 -24.20 10.75
CA MET A 1 8.73 -23.97 9.30
C MET A 1 7.53 -23.15 8.91
N MET A 2 7.70 -21.84 8.74
CA MET A 2 6.66 -20.93 8.25
C MET A 2 7.28 -19.94 7.24
N GLU A 3 8.18 -20.42 6.36
CA GLU A 3 8.82 -19.55 5.35
C GLU A 3 8.25 -19.72 3.94
N ASP A 4 7.15 -20.46 3.74
CA ASP A 4 6.59 -20.71 2.40
C ASP A 4 5.47 -19.73 1.99
N ARG A 5 5.25 -18.65 2.75
CA ARG A 5 4.30 -17.63 2.31
C ARG A 5 5.02 -16.69 1.35
N PRO A 6 4.53 -16.52 0.10
CA PRO A 6 5.09 -15.53 -0.80
C PRO A 6 5.07 -14.15 -0.12
N GLY A 7 6.09 -13.34 -0.40
CA GLY A 7 6.20 -11.97 0.07
C GLY A 7 4.99 -11.11 -0.33
N PRO A 8 4.91 -9.86 0.15
CA PRO A 8 3.94 -8.91 -0.38
C PRO A 8 4.05 -8.84 -1.92
N ASP A 9 2.93 -8.64 -2.58
CA ASP A 9 2.83 -8.44 -4.03
C ASP A 9 2.34 -7.00 -4.28
N PRO A 10 3.26 -6.04 -4.53
CA PRO A 10 2.91 -4.64 -4.73
C PRO A 10 1.97 -4.42 -5.91
N ALA A 11 2.11 -5.18 -6.99
CA ALA A 11 1.23 -5.07 -8.16
C ALA A 11 -0.22 -5.50 -7.81
N LYS A 12 -0.38 -6.55 -7.01
CA LYS A 12 -1.69 -6.95 -6.50
C LYS A 12 -2.29 -5.91 -5.55
N LEU A 13 -1.48 -5.30 -4.69
CA LEU A 13 -1.92 -4.21 -3.81
C LEU A 13 -2.40 -3.00 -4.62
N ALA A 14 -1.69 -2.64 -5.70
CA ALA A 14 -2.11 -1.59 -6.63
C ALA A 14 -3.49 -1.90 -7.23
N GLY A 15 -3.70 -3.13 -7.70
CA GLY A 15 -4.98 -3.58 -8.24
C GLY A 15 -6.13 -3.47 -7.24
N GLN A 16 -5.91 -3.84 -5.97
CA GLN A 16 -6.91 -3.71 -4.90
C GLN A 16 -7.25 -2.25 -4.59
N PHE A 17 -6.30 -1.34 -4.76
CA PHE A 17 -6.53 0.09 -4.61
C PHE A 17 -7.35 0.63 -5.79
N ASP A 18 -7.03 0.19 -7.00
CA ASP A 18 -7.75 0.55 -8.24
C ASP A 18 -9.23 0.14 -8.22
N GLU A 19 -9.55 -1.03 -7.68
CA GLU A 19 -10.94 -1.47 -7.46
C GLU A 19 -11.73 -0.41 -6.65
N TRP A 20 -11.11 0.22 -5.64
CA TRP A 20 -11.77 1.26 -4.86
C TRP A 20 -11.91 2.56 -5.66
N ILE A 21 -10.87 2.97 -6.39
CA ILE A 21 -10.91 4.17 -7.25
C ILE A 21 -12.05 4.07 -8.28
N ARG A 22 -12.30 2.88 -8.81
CA ARG A 22 -13.40 2.60 -9.76
C ARG A 22 -14.77 2.45 -9.12
N GLY A 23 -14.85 2.47 -7.78
CA GLY A 23 -16.09 2.28 -7.02
C GLY A 23 -16.57 0.83 -6.94
N GLU A 24 -15.69 -0.14 -7.25
CA GLU A 24 -16.00 -1.58 -7.26
C GLU A 24 -15.92 -2.20 -5.85
N THR A 25 -15.24 -1.54 -4.91
CA THR A 25 -15.14 -1.97 -3.51
C THR A 25 -15.27 -0.81 -2.52
N LEU A 26 -15.63 -1.13 -1.28
CA LEU A 26 -15.76 -0.15 -0.20
C LEU A 26 -14.39 0.19 0.40
N VAL A 27 -14.23 1.43 0.89
CA VAL A 27 -12.96 1.89 1.49
C VAL A 27 -12.45 0.97 2.61
N GLY A 28 -13.33 0.54 3.53
CA GLY A 28 -12.96 -0.35 4.62
C GLY A 28 -12.51 -1.74 4.14
N ARG A 29 -13.10 -2.24 3.04
CA ARG A 29 -12.72 -3.53 2.43
C ARG A 29 -11.37 -3.41 1.73
N MET A 30 -11.16 -2.32 0.99
CA MET A 30 -9.88 -2.02 0.36
C MET A 30 -8.75 -1.93 1.40
N LEU A 31 -8.90 -1.13 2.46
CA LEU A 31 -7.86 -1.01 3.50
C LEU A 31 -7.57 -2.35 4.20
N ALA A 32 -8.60 -3.15 4.48
CA ALA A 32 -8.44 -4.50 5.05
C ALA A 32 -7.69 -5.45 4.10
N ASN A 33 -7.96 -5.36 2.79
CA ASN A 33 -7.25 -6.13 1.78
C ASN A 33 -5.77 -5.72 1.71
N LEU A 34 -5.47 -4.41 1.69
CA LEU A 34 -4.10 -3.90 1.70
C LEU A 34 -3.33 -4.37 2.94
N LYS A 35 -3.95 -4.25 4.12
CA LYS A 35 -3.35 -4.72 5.38
C LYS A 35 -3.04 -6.21 5.33
N THR A 36 -4.01 -7.01 4.86
CA THR A 36 -3.85 -8.47 4.72
C THR A 36 -2.79 -8.83 3.68
N GLY A 37 -2.65 -8.02 2.63
CA GLY A 37 -1.60 -8.13 1.61
C GLY A 37 -0.24 -7.60 2.05
N ARG A 38 -0.06 -7.30 3.35
CA ARG A 38 1.21 -6.86 3.97
C ARG A 38 1.70 -5.49 3.48
N MET A 39 0.76 -4.58 3.20
CA MET A 39 1.07 -3.20 2.84
C MET A 39 2.05 -2.47 3.79
N PRO A 40 1.97 -2.63 5.13
CA PRO A 40 2.94 -1.98 6.04
C PRO A 40 4.40 -2.31 5.71
N GLU A 41 4.66 -3.52 5.21
CA GLU A 41 6.01 -3.96 4.90
C GLU A 41 6.52 -3.40 3.58
N VAL A 42 5.63 -3.25 2.59
CA VAL A 42 5.98 -2.58 1.33
C VAL A 42 6.33 -1.12 1.61
N LEU A 43 5.50 -0.44 2.41
CA LEU A 43 5.77 0.95 2.81
C LEU A 43 7.09 1.10 3.56
N ALA A 44 7.40 0.18 4.48
CA ALA A 44 8.68 0.19 5.19
C ALA A 44 9.87 -0.03 4.25
N ALA A 45 9.78 -1.01 3.34
CA ALA A 45 10.85 -1.28 2.38
C ALA A 45 11.13 -0.09 1.44
N VAL A 46 10.07 0.61 0.99
CA VAL A 46 10.23 1.83 0.18
C VAL A 46 10.80 2.97 1.02
N ALA A 47 10.35 3.14 2.27
CA ALA A 47 10.84 4.17 3.19
C ALA A 47 12.36 4.06 3.45
N ASP A 48 12.89 2.83 3.47
CA ASP A 48 14.31 2.54 3.63
C ASP A 48 15.11 2.65 2.30
N GLY A 49 14.42 2.83 1.17
CA GLY A 49 14.98 2.90 -0.17
C GLY A 49 15.26 4.31 -0.69
N PRO A 50 15.70 4.44 -1.96
CA PRO A 50 15.98 5.73 -2.59
C PRO A 50 14.74 6.64 -2.67
N ASP A 51 13.55 6.05 -2.74
CA ASP A 51 12.26 6.76 -2.77
C ASP A 51 11.68 7.04 -1.37
N GLY A 52 12.48 6.89 -0.31
CA GLY A 52 11.98 6.93 1.06
C GLY A 52 11.29 8.24 1.44
N GLY A 53 11.71 9.36 0.85
CA GLY A 53 11.06 10.66 1.04
C GLY A 53 9.59 10.71 0.59
N LEU A 54 9.23 9.90 -0.41
CA LEU A 54 7.84 9.79 -0.90
C LEU A 54 7.00 8.87 -0.01
N ALA A 55 7.61 7.85 0.60
CA ALA A 55 6.92 6.87 1.43
C ALA A 55 6.64 7.36 2.86
N VAL A 56 7.46 8.25 3.42
CA VAL A 56 7.31 8.72 4.81
C VAL A 56 5.90 9.29 5.11
N PRO A 57 5.33 10.21 4.32
CA PRO A 57 3.97 10.71 4.56
C PRO A 57 2.90 9.62 4.45
N LEU A 58 3.09 8.64 3.56
CA LEU A 58 2.17 7.51 3.38
C LEU A 58 2.21 6.57 4.60
N VAL A 59 3.40 6.34 5.16
CA VAL A 59 3.59 5.59 6.41
C VAL A 59 2.90 6.28 7.58
N GLU A 60 2.98 7.61 7.68
CA GLU A 60 2.31 8.36 8.75
C GLU A 60 0.79 8.24 8.66
N LEU A 61 0.21 8.42 7.47
CA LEU A 61 -1.23 8.25 7.22
C LEU A 61 -1.69 6.82 7.58
N TRP A 62 -0.96 5.82 7.11
CA TRP A 62 -1.24 4.42 7.40
C TRP A 62 -1.23 4.13 8.90
N ASN A 63 -0.21 4.63 9.61
CA ASN A 63 -0.10 4.44 11.06
C ASN A 63 -1.19 5.19 11.84
N GLY A 64 -1.68 6.32 11.34
CA GLY A 64 -2.84 7.02 11.90
C GLY A 64 -4.11 6.19 11.84
N TRP A 65 -4.33 5.50 10.72
CA TRP A 65 -5.44 4.54 10.57
C TRP A 65 -5.31 3.34 11.52
N GLU A 66 -4.13 2.72 11.57
CA GLU A 66 -3.85 1.56 12.43
C GLU A 66 -4.07 1.86 13.92
N ARG A 67 -3.78 3.09 14.35
CA ARG A 67 -4.05 3.56 15.73
C ARG A 67 -5.50 3.99 15.97
N GLY A 68 -6.34 4.01 14.93
CA GLY A 68 -7.71 4.50 15.01
C GLY A 68 -7.82 6.02 15.20
N THR A 69 -6.77 6.78 14.86
CA THR A 69 -6.74 8.25 15.01
C THR A 69 -7.17 8.99 13.75
N THR A 70 -7.26 8.29 12.62
CA THR A 70 -7.62 8.88 11.32
C THR A 70 -8.72 8.04 10.66
N ALA A 71 -9.72 8.70 10.07
CA ALA A 71 -10.87 8.02 9.48
C ALA A 71 -10.47 7.20 8.23
N PRO A 72 -11.12 6.06 7.95
CA PRO A 72 -10.81 5.22 6.78
C PRO A 72 -10.83 5.95 5.44
N LEU A 73 -11.82 6.83 5.22
CA LEU A 73 -11.93 7.58 3.96
C LEU A 73 -10.79 8.60 3.82
N GLU A 74 -10.51 9.36 4.88
CA GLU A 74 -9.42 10.34 4.90
C GLU A 74 -8.06 9.69 4.62
N VAL A 75 -7.83 8.50 5.19
CA VAL A 75 -6.61 7.72 4.93
C VAL A 75 -6.54 7.28 3.48
N ALA A 76 -7.62 6.72 2.94
CA ALA A 76 -7.65 6.26 1.55
C ALA A 76 -7.44 7.40 0.55
N GLU A 77 -8.07 8.56 0.78
CA GLU A 77 -7.87 9.77 -0.04
C GLU A 77 -6.44 10.29 0.10
N GLY A 78 -5.89 10.39 1.32
CA GLY A 78 -4.51 10.81 1.54
C GLY A 78 -3.49 9.86 0.89
N LEU A 79 -3.72 8.55 0.93
CA LEU A 79 -2.87 7.56 0.26
C LEU A 79 -2.95 7.71 -1.26
N ARG A 80 -4.15 7.92 -1.82
CA ARG A 80 -4.34 8.17 -3.26
C ARG A 80 -3.61 9.43 -3.70
N ASP A 81 -3.86 10.53 -3.00
CA ASP A 81 -3.35 11.85 -3.35
C ASP A 81 -1.83 11.95 -3.11
N GLY A 82 -1.30 11.16 -2.16
CA GLY A 82 0.13 10.95 -1.94
C GLY A 82 0.80 9.99 -2.95
N GLY A 83 0.08 9.51 -3.96
CA GLY A 83 0.65 8.74 -5.07
C GLY A 83 0.83 7.25 -4.81
N LEU A 84 0.20 6.69 -3.77
CA LEU A 84 0.36 5.28 -3.41
C LEU A 84 0.09 4.29 -4.56
N PRO A 85 -0.97 4.43 -5.38
CA PRO A 85 -1.23 3.48 -6.45
C PRO A 85 -0.09 3.38 -7.46
N GLN A 86 0.51 4.53 -7.82
CA GLN A 86 1.63 4.57 -8.74
C GLN A 86 2.88 3.97 -8.10
N LEU A 87 3.18 4.32 -6.85
CA LEU A 87 4.30 3.74 -6.11
C LEU A 87 4.24 2.21 -6.07
N LEU A 88 3.06 1.64 -5.79
CA LEU A 88 2.86 0.19 -5.75
C LEU A 88 3.06 -0.46 -7.13
N ALA A 89 2.60 0.20 -8.20
CA ALA A 89 2.80 -0.28 -9.56
C ALA A 89 4.29 -0.26 -9.96
N ASP A 90 5.01 0.81 -9.61
CA ASP A 90 6.43 0.96 -9.91
C ASP A 90 7.26 -0.11 -9.18
N VAL A 91 7.07 -0.27 -7.87
CA VAL A 91 7.75 -1.30 -7.06
C VAL A 91 7.41 -2.71 -7.58
N GLY A 92 6.16 -2.95 -7.98
CA GLY A 92 5.74 -4.23 -8.55
C GLY A 92 6.40 -4.53 -9.91
N ALA A 93 6.58 -3.50 -10.74
CA ALA A 93 7.27 -3.61 -12.02
C ALA A 93 8.76 -3.91 -11.84
N GLU A 94 9.44 -3.24 -10.91
CA GLU A 94 10.85 -3.49 -10.59
C GLU A 94 11.08 -4.92 -10.07
N ALA A 95 10.21 -5.41 -9.19
CA ALA A 95 10.29 -6.78 -8.67
C ALA A 95 10.10 -7.85 -9.77
N SER A 96 9.40 -7.52 -10.86
CA SER A 96 9.15 -8.43 -11.98
C SER A 96 10.20 -8.33 -13.10
N GLY A 97 10.96 -7.24 -13.16
CA GLY A 97 11.91 -6.91 -14.23
C GLY A 97 13.36 -7.37 -13.99
N GLY A 98 13.66 -7.98 -12.85
CA GLY A 98 14.98 -8.54 -12.55
C GLY A 98 15.23 -9.87 -13.27
N VAL A 99 15.77 -9.81 -14.50
CA VAL A 99 16.42 -10.91 -15.24
C VAL A 99 17.91 -10.63 -15.38
#